data_AF-A0A950XMG7-F1
#
_entry.id   AF-A0A950XMG7-F1
#
_cell.length_a   1.000
_cell.length_b   1.000
_cell.length_c   1.000
_cell.angle_alpha   90.00
_cell.angle_beta   90.00
_cell.angle_gamma   90.00
#
_symmetry.space_group_name_H-M   'P 1'
#
loop_
_entity.id
_entity.type
_entity.pdbx_description
1 polymer ?
#
loop_
_entity_poly.entity_id
_entity_poly.type
_entity_poly.pdbx_seq_one_letter_code
_entity_poly.pdbx_strand_id
1 'polypeptide(L)'
;MYLFREYFVAELPVLDVYLARERARHGDRGAAIPLMRAAVDDLVRQGQLLGWGVPATGVLVETLLDRRSESDVAEAEAAIERLAAAPADAGLVMRDIWLLRLRALMARARGDAAAYAHLRDRYRDMAKTLEFDGHIAWAEAIP
;
A
#
# COMPACT_ATOMS: atom_id res chain seq x y z
N MET A 1 -6.50 25.90 20.40
CA MET A 1 -6.25 25.95 18.94
C MET A 1 -4.76 25.74 18.67
N TYR A 2 -4.26 24.52 18.94
CA TYR A 2 -2.86 24.12 18.75
C TYR A 2 -2.78 22.71 18.14
N LEU A 3 -3.78 21.84 18.42
CA LEU A 3 -3.90 20.52 17.80
C LEU A 3 -3.89 20.52 16.27
N PHE A 4 -4.59 21.46 15.62
CA PHE A 4 -4.77 21.43 14.16
C PHE A 4 -3.46 21.59 13.37
N ARG A 5 -2.45 22.23 13.96
CA ARG A 5 -1.16 22.50 13.31
C ARG A 5 -0.21 21.32 13.37
N GLU A 6 -0.28 20.51 14.43
CA GLU A 6 0.53 19.28 14.57
C GLU A 6 -0.03 18.15 13.70
N TYR A 7 -1.37 18.03 13.60
CA TYR A 7 -2.02 17.06 12.69
C TYR A 7 -1.62 17.29 11.22
N PHE A 8 -1.53 18.54 10.79
CA PHE A 8 -1.18 18.87 9.40
C PHE A 8 0.26 18.46 9.03
N VAL A 9 1.18 18.42 9.99
CA VAL A 9 2.58 18.01 9.77
C VAL A 9 2.71 16.48 9.69
N ALA A 10 1.91 15.76 10.46
CA ALA A 10 1.86 14.29 10.44
C ALA A 10 1.23 13.72 9.15
N GLU A 11 0.39 14.50 8.47
CA GLU A 11 -0.21 14.12 7.18
C GLU A 11 0.68 14.47 5.96
N LEU A 12 1.77 15.24 6.15
CA LEU A 12 2.68 15.60 5.05
C LEU A 12 3.26 14.38 4.33
N PRO A 13 3.75 13.32 5.01
CA PRO A 13 4.34 12.19 4.32
C PRO A 13 3.34 11.44 3.44
N VAL A 14 2.08 11.30 3.88
CA VAL A 14 1.08 10.61 3.04
C VAL A 14 0.72 11.45 1.81
N LEU A 15 0.65 12.77 1.94
CA LEU A 15 0.47 13.68 0.80
C LEU A 15 1.63 13.57 -0.19
N ASP A 16 2.88 13.48 0.29
CA ASP A 16 4.06 13.30 -0.55
C ASP A 16 4.02 11.98 -1.33
N VAL A 17 3.51 10.90 -0.73
CA VAL A 17 3.32 9.62 -1.42
C VAL A 17 2.32 9.75 -2.57
N TYR A 18 1.16 10.39 -2.33
CA TYR A 18 0.16 10.58 -3.37
C TYR A 18 0.62 11.55 -4.47
N LEU A 19 1.36 12.61 -4.11
CA LEU A 19 1.97 13.50 -5.09
C LEU A 19 3.00 12.77 -5.96
N ALA A 20 3.87 11.96 -5.35
CA ALA A 20 4.83 11.15 -6.06
C ALA A 20 4.13 10.12 -6.97
N ARG A 21 2.96 9.58 -6.56
CA ARG A 21 2.17 8.66 -7.39
C ARG A 21 1.75 9.30 -8.69
N GLU A 22 1.24 10.52 -8.64
CA GLU A 22 0.83 11.23 -9.85
C GLU A 22 2.04 11.53 -10.75
N ARG A 23 3.21 11.87 -10.19
CA ARG A 23 4.45 11.99 -10.97
C ARG A 23 4.83 10.67 -11.65
N ALA A 24 4.75 9.55 -10.94
CA ALA A 24 5.03 8.22 -11.48
C ALA A 24 4.08 7.85 -12.63
N ARG A 25 2.78 8.19 -12.50
CA ARG A 25 1.77 7.98 -13.56
C ARG A 25 2.08 8.80 -14.81
N HIS A 26 2.68 9.97 -14.68
CA HIS A 26 3.14 10.81 -15.79
C HIS A 26 4.52 10.45 -16.33
N GLY A 27 5.11 9.33 -15.88
CA GLY A 27 6.36 8.79 -16.43
C GLY A 27 7.61 9.13 -15.61
N ASP A 28 7.52 10.02 -14.62
CA ASP A 28 8.63 10.36 -13.73
C ASP A 28 8.78 9.36 -12.56
N ARG A 29 8.90 8.08 -12.91
CA ARG A 29 9.03 6.99 -11.92
C ARG A 29 10.39 7.01 -11.21
N GLY A 30 11.43 7.55 -11.85
CA GLY A 30 12.79 7.59 -11.32
C GLY A 30 12.91 8.49 -10.10
N ALA A 31 12.30 9.68 -10.13
CA ALA A 31 12.30 10.59 -8.98
C ALA A 31 11.15 10.32 -7.99
N ALA A 32 10.01 9.79 -8.47
CA ALA A 32 8.86 9.51 -7.62
C ALA A 32 9.10 8.41 -6.57
N ILE A 33 9.69 7.29 -6.97
CA ILE A 33 9.86 6.14 -6.05
C ILE A 33 10.76 6.48 -4.85
N PRO A 34 11.92 7.16 -5.00
CA PRO A 34 12.70 7.61 -3.86
C PRO A 34 11.92 8.50 -2.88
N LEU A 35 11.05 9.39 -3.39
CA LEU A 35 10.19 10.23 -2.55
C LEU A 35 9.15 9.41 -1.79
N MET A 36 8.51 8.45 -2.44
CA MET A 36 7.57 7.54 -1.78
C MET A 36 8.24 6.73 -0.67
N ARG A 37 9.45 6.20 -0.93
CA ARG A 37 10.24 5.46 0.07
C ARG A 37 10.50 6.32 1.30
N ALA A 38 11.06 7.51 1.10
CA ALA A 38 11.38 8.43 2.19
C ALA A 38 10.13 8.77 3.03
N ALA A 39 9.01 9.04 2.37
CA ALA A 39 7.76 9.34 3.05
C ALA A 39 7.18 8.14 3.83
N VAL A 40 7.24 6.93 3.25
CA VAL A 40 6.84 5.71 3.95
C VAL A 40 7.73 5.45 5.17
N ASP A 41 9.05 5.63 5.03
CA ASP A 41 10.00 5.47 6.13
C ASP A 41 9.77 6.49 7.24
N ASP A 42 9.39 7.72 6.88
CA ASP A 42 9.01 8.76 7.85
C ASP A 42 7.73 8.41 8.60
N LEU A 43 6.71 7.85 7.93
CA LEU A 43 5.50 7.35 8.60
C LEU A 43 5.82 6.23 9.59
N VAL A 44 6.75 5.34 9.23
CA VAL A 44 7.21 4.27 10.13
C VAL A 44 7.92 4.86 11.34
N ARG A 45 8.88 5.76 11.12
CA ARG A 45 9.66 6.41 12.17
C ARG A 45 8.78 7.19 13.15
N GLN A 46 7.67 7.76 12.67
CA GLN A 46 6.70 8.50 13.47
C GLN A 46 5.68 7.58 14.18
N GLY A 47 5.80 6.26 14.05
CA GLY A 47 4.87 5.29 14.65
C GLY A 47 3.51 5.23 13.94
N GLN A 48 3.40 5.76 12.72
CA GLN A 48 2.15 5.86 11.96
C GLN A 48 1.97 4.74 10.92
N LEU A 49 2.77 3.67 11.00
CA LEU A 49 2.70 2.56 10.04
C LEU A 49 1.29 1.97 9.92
N LEU A 50 0.57 1.82 11.04
CA LEU A 50 -0.79 1.26 11.05
C LEU A 50 -1.91 2.28 10.83
N GLY A 51 -1.58 3.57 10.79
CA GLY A 51 -2.49 4.64 10.36
C GLY A 51 -2.30 4.92 8.86
N TRP A 52 -1.70 6.06 8.54
CA TRP A 52 -1.44 6.46 7.15
C TRP A 52 -0.35 5.63 6.45
N GLY A 53 0.50 4.93 7.19
CA GLY A 53 1.51 4.05 6.60
C GLY A 53 0.94 2.87 5.81
N VAL A 54 -0.27 2.41 6.13
CA VAL A 54 -0.92 1.29 5.43
C VAL A 54 -1.24 1.67 3.97
N PRO A 55 -2.06 2.71 3.69
CA PRO A 55 -2.33 3.12 2.31
C PRO A 55 -1.09 3.66 1.60
N ALA A 56 -0.18 4.34 2.32
CA ALA A 56 1.07 4.84 1.74
C ALA A 56 1.98 3.69 1.24
N THR A 57 2.12 2.63 2.03
CA THR A 57 2.84 1.41 1.62
C THR A 57 2.19 0.78 0.40
N GLY A 58 0.85 0.77 0.33
CA GLY A 58 0.14 0.27 -0.83
C GLY A 58 0.46 1.02 -2.11
N VAL A 59 0.52 2.35 -2.06
CA VAL A 59 0.91 3.19 -3.22
C VAL A 59 2.34 2.89 -3.69
N LEU A 60 3.29 2.77 -2.76
CA LEU A 60 4.68 2.42 -3.09
C LEU A 60 4.76 1.04 -3.76
N VAL A 61 4.11 0.03 -3.17
CA VAL A 61 4.09 -1.34 -3.69
C VAL A 61 3.47 -1.39 -5.10
N GLU A 62 2.32 -0.76 -5.32
CA GLU A 62 1.69 -0.70 -6.65
C GLU A 62 2.64 -0.08 -7.68
N THR A 63 3.30 1.02 -7.32
CA THR A 63 4.22 1.73 -8.22
C THR A 63 5.48 0.92 -8.55
N LEU A 64 6.02 0.16 -7.58
CA LEU A 64 7.15 -0.75 -7.79
C LEU A 64 6.75 -1.92 -8.71
N LEU A 65 5.61 -2.55 -8.45
CA LEU A 65 5.12 -3.69 -9.21
C LEU A 65 4.75 -3.33 -10.66
N ASP A 66 4.41 -2.08 -10.95
CA ASP A 66 4.21 -1.60 -12.32
C ASP A 66 5.50 -1.59 -13.17
N ARG A 67 6.68 -1.41 -12.54
CA ARG A 67 7.99 -1.44 -13.23
C ARG A 67 8.51 -2.84 -13.46
N ARG A 68 8.12 -3.80 -12.61
CA ARG A 68 8.44 -5.24 -12.71
C ARG A 68 9.93 -5.59 -12.78
N SER A 69 10.84 -4.72 -12.35
CA SER A 69 12.23 -5.14 -12.19
C SER A 69 12.36 -6.09 -10.99
N GLU A 70 13.33 -7.00 -11.02
CA GLU A 70 13.55 -7.94 -9.91
C GLU A 70 13.81 -7.20 -8.58
N SER A 71 14.55 -6.09 -8.62
CA SER A 71 14.77 -5.24 -7.45
C SER A 71 13.49 -4.57 -6.95
N ASP A 72 12.63 -4.09 -7.86
CA ASP A 72 11.36 -3.46 -7.48
C ASP A 72 10.41 -4.50 -6.84
N VAL A 73 10.39 -5.73 -7.37
CA VAL A 73 9.58 -6.84 -6.82
C VAL A 73 10.08 -7.25 -5.43
N ALA A 74 11.40 -7.38 -5.25
CA ALA A 74 11.98 -7.72 -3.95
C ALA A 74 11.69 -6.64 -2.89
N GLU A 75 11.77 -5.37 -3.27
CA GLU A 75 11.46 -4.26 -2.37
C GLU A 75 9.97 -4.22 -2.00
N ALA A 76 9.08 -4.44 -2.98
CA ALA A 76 7.65 -4.51 -2.73
C ALA A 76 7.31 -5.65 -1.75
N GLU A 77 7.97 -6.80 -1.85
CA GLU A 77 7.80 -7.90 -0.89
C GLU A 77 8.27 -7.49 0.52
N ALA A 78 9.46 -6.90 0.63
CA ALA A 78 9.97 -6.44 1.92
C ALA A 78 9.03 -5.43 2.59
N ALA A 79 8.42 -4.52 1.82
CA ALA A 79 7.45 -3.56 2.34
C ALA A 79 6.16 -4.24 2.83
N ILE A 80 5.64 -5.24 2.09
CA ILE A 80 4.48 -6.04 2.50
C ILE A 80 4.78 -6.80 3.79
N GLU A 81 5.93 -7.45 3.88
CA GLU A 81 6.30 -8.23 5.07
C GLU A 81 6.55 -7.35 6.29
N ARG A 82 7.13 -6.15 6.11
CA ARG A 82 7.23 -5.15 7.18
C ARG A 82 5.85 -4.73 7.71
N LEU A 83 4.89 -4.51 6.81
CA LEU A 83 3.51 -4.17 7.21
C LEU A 83 2.83 -5.35 7.91
N ALA A 84 3.04 -6.58 7.46
CA ALA A 84 2.47 -7.78 8.06
C ALA A 84 3.04 -8.08 9.46
N ALA A 85 4.33 -7.83 9.67
CA ALA A 85 5.01 -8.05 10.94
C ALA A 85 4.76 -6.96 11.99
N ALA A 86 4.20 -5.82 11.59
CA ALA A 86 3.92 -4.72 12.51
C ALA A 86 2.93 -5.15 13.61
N PRO A 87 3.26 -4.95 14.90
CA PRO A 87 2.34 -5.26 16.00
C PRO A 87 1.05 -4.47 15.86
N ALA A 88 -0.08 -5.15 15.71
CA ALA A 88 -1.39 -4.52 15.63
C ALA A 88 -2.33 -5.16 16.63
N ASP A 89 -3.30 -4.39 17.10
CA ASP A 89 -4.41 -4.93 17.89
C ASP A 89 -5.15 -6.00 17.09
N ALA A 90 -5.66 -7.00 17.81
CA ALA A 90 -6.44 -8.07 17.21
C ALA A 90 -7.63 -7.48 16.44
N GLY A 91 -7.76 -7.82 15.16
CA GLY A 91 -8.87 -7.37 14.32
C GLY A 91 -8.69 -6.00 13.65
N LEU A 92 -7.45 -5.51 13.44
CA LEU A 92 -7.21 -4.35 12.59
C LEU A 92 -7.50 -4.66 11.10
N VAL A 93 -8.79 -4.72 10.76
CA VAL A 93 -9.31 -5.10 9.44
C VAL A 93 -8.76 -4.24 8.29
N MET A 94 -8.42 -2.98 8.58
CA MET A 94 -7.78 -2.09 7.61
C MET A 94 -6.42 -2.62 7.16
N ARG A 95 -5.58 -3.12 8.07
CA ARG A 95 -4.30 -3.71 7.69
C ARG A 95 -4.53 -4.97 6.86
N ASP A 96 -5.47 -5.81 7.29
CA ASP A 96 -5.71 -7.12 6.69
C ASP A 96 -6.23 -6.98 5.25
N ILE A 97 -7.12 -6.02 4.97
CA ILE A 97 -7.66 -5.82 3.62
C ILE A 97 -6.60 -5.29 2.66
N TRP A 98 -5.73 -4.40 3.14
CA TRP A 98 -4.58 -3.94 2.37
C TRP A 98 -3.59 -5.07 2.12
N LEU A 99 -3.27 -5.91 3.11
CA LEU A 99 -2.37 -7.06 2.92
C LEU A 99 -2.91 -8.06 1.89
N LEU A 100 -4.21 -8.36 1.89
CA LEU A 100 -4.82 -9.22 0.88
C LEU A 100 -4.65 -8.64 -0.54
N ARG A 101 -4.94 -7.34 -0.71
CA ARG A 101 -4.76 -6.64 -1.97
C ARG A 101 -3.31 -6.69 -2.45
N LEU A 102 -2.35 -6.30 -1.60
CA LEU A 102 -0.95 -6.20 -1.98
C LEU A 102 -0.33 -7.56 -2.29
N ARG A 103 -0.69 -8.61 -1.54
CA ARG A 103 -0.26 -9.98 -1.81
C ARG A 103 -0.83 -10.52 -3.12
N ALA A 104 -2.08 -10.19 -3.46
CA ALA A 104 -2.64 -10.55 -4.76
C ALA A 104 -1.83 -9.88 -5.89
N LEU A 105 -1.55 -8.57 -5.80
CA LEU A 105 -0.75 -7.88 -6.80
C LEU A 105 0.68 -8.46 -6.93
N MET A 106 1.30 -8.84 -5.81
CA MET A 106 2.60 -9.52 -5.78
C MET A 106 2.56 -10.87 -6.49
N ALA A 107 1.57 -11.72 -6.18
CA ALA A 107 1.40 -13.02 -6.83
C ALA A 107 1.24 -12.85 -8.36
N ARG A 108 0.46 -11.85 -8.79
CA ARG A 108 0.32 -11.51 -10.21
C ARG A 108 1.64 -11.08 -10.84
N ALA A 109 2.42 -10.23 -10.17
CA ALA A 109 3.72 -9.78 -10.68
C ALA A 109 4.72 -10.93 -10.81
N ARG A 110 4.61 -11.96 -9.96
CA ARG A 110 5.41 -13.20 -10.00
C ARG A 110 4.91 -14.24 -11.00
N GLY A 111 3.74 -14.04 -11.61
CA GLY A 111 3.12 -15.02 -12.49
C GLY A 111 2.50 -16.22 -11.76
N ASP A 112 2.31 -16.15 -10.44
CA ASP A 112 1.63 -17.20 -9.66
C ASP A 112 0.12 -17.03 -9.76
N ALA A 113 -0.46 -17.63 -10.81
CA ALA A 113 -1.89 -17.53 -11.10
C ALA A 113 -2.79 -18.15 -10.01
N ALA A 114 -2.33 -19.21 -9.35
CA ALA A 114 -3.11 -19.91 -8.33
C ALA A 114 -3.18 -19.09 -7.04
N ALA A 115 -2.03 -18.61 -6.55
CA ALA A 115 -2.00 -17.72 -5.38
C ALA A 115 -2.73 -16.41 -5.67
N TYR A 116 -2.58 -15.85 -6.88
CA TYR A 116 -3.28 -14.65 -7.29
C TYR A 116 -4.80 -14.81 -7.22
N ALA A 117 -5.36 -15.86 -7.83
CA ALA A 117 -6.80 -16.10 -7.81
C ALA A 117 -7.34 -16.25 -6.38
N HIS A 118 -6.66 -17.06 -5.56
CA HIS A 118 -7.06 -17.28 -4.17
C HIS A 118 -7.05 -15.99 -3.33
N LEU A 119 -5.98 -15.19 -3.43
CA LEU A 119 -5.84 -13.94 -2.68
C LEU A 119 -6.83 -12.87 -3.16
N ARG A 120 -7.03 -12.77 -4.47
CA ARG A 120 -7.99 -11.84 -5.08
C ARG A 120 -9.42 -12.13 -4.63
N ASP A 121 -9.82 -13.40 -4.60
CA ASP A 121 -11.17 -13.77 -4.21
C ASP A 121 -11.41 -13.49 -2.72
N ARG A 122 -10.45 -13.82 -1.85
CA ARG A 122 -10.50 -13.43 -0.43
C ARG A 122 -10.55 -11.91 -0.23
N TYR A 123 -9.81 -11.15 -1.03
CA TYR A 123 -9.86 -9.69 -0.99
C TYR A 123 -11.26 -9.17 -1.37
N ARG A 124 -11.84 -9.67 -2.47
CA ARG A 124 -13.20 -9.31 -2.91
C ARG A 124 -14.25 -9.63 -1.87
N ASP A 125 -14.18 -10.82 -1.28
CA ASP A 125 -15.13 -11.25 -0.25
C ASP A 125 -15.04 -10.36 0.99
N MET A 126 -13.83 -10.03 1.44
CA MET A 126 -13.64 -9.18 2.61
C MET A 126 -14.07 -7.73 2.33
N ALA A 127 -13.78 -7.19 1.13
CA ALA A 127 -14.23 -5.86 0.74
C ALA A 127 -15.76 -5.73 0.76
N LYS A 128 -16.47 -6.76 0.27
CA LYS A 128 -17.94 -6.82 0.30
C LYS A 128 -18.49 -6.98 1.71
N THR A 129 -17.90 -7.88 2.51
CA THR A 129 -18.32 -8.13 3.90
C THR A 129 -18.19 -6.89 4.76
N LEU A 130 -17.17 -6.07 4.52
CA LEU A 130 -16.93 -4.82 5.24
C LEU A 130 -17.67 -3.61 4.64
N GLU A 131 -18.34 -3.77 3.49
CA GLU A 131 -19.01 -2.70 2.76
C GLU A 131 -18.08 -1.51 2.45
N PHE A 132 -16.80 -1.79 2.20
CA PHE A 132 -15.80 -0.77 1.90
C PHE A 132 -15.82 -0.41 0.42
N ASP A 133 -16.71 0.51 0.03
CA ASP A 133 -16.94 0.90 -1.38
C ASP A 133 -15.67 1.16 -2.19
N GLY A 134 -14.69 1.88 -1.63
CA GLY A 134 -13.41 2.13 -2.31
C GLY A 134 -12.62 0.85 -2.57
N HIS A 135 -12.60 -0.08 -1.60
CA HIS A 135 -11.97 -1.38 -1.76
C HIS A 135 -12.74 -2.30 -2.69
N ILE A 136 -14.08 -2.24 -2.69
CA ILE A 136 -14.95 -2.97 -3.62
C ILE A 136 -14.62 -2.55 -5.06
N ALA A 137 -14.66 -1.24 -5.33
CA ALA A 137 -14.34 -0.70 -6.65
C ALA A 137 -12.94 -1.12 -7.12
N TRP A 138 -11.94 -1.08 -6.23
CA TRP A 138 -10.61 -1.54 -6.62
C TRP A 138 -10.49 -3.07 -6.74
N ALA A 139 -11.30 -3.86 -6.04
CA ALA A 139 -11.29 -5.32 -6.13
C ALA A 139 -11.95 -5.82 -7.43
N GLU A 140 -12.90 -5.06 -7.96
CA GLU A 140 -13.52 -5.28 -9.27
C GLU A 140 -12.59 -4.90 -10.43
N ALA A 141 -11.74 -3.89 -10.24
CA ALA A 141 -10.76 -3.46 -11.24
C ALA A 141 -9.55 -4.40 -11.41
N ILE A 142 -9.33 -5.33 -10.48
CA ILE A 142 -8.24 -6.30 -10.54
C ILE A 142 -8.76 -7.58 -11.22
N PRO A 143 -8.15 -8.09 -12.32
CA PRO A 143 -8.66 -9.22 -13.12
C PRO A 143 -8.91 -10.49 -12.32
#